data_AF-A0A434UJN0-F1
#
_entry.id   AF-A0A434UJN0-F1
#
_cell.length_a   1.000
_cell.length_b   1.000
_cell.length_c   1.000
_cell.angle_alpha   90.00
_cell.angle_beta   90.00
_cell.angle_gamma   90.00
#
_symmetry.space_group_name_H-M   'P 1'
#
loop_
_entity.id
_entity.type
_entity.pdbx_description
1 polymer ?
#
loop_
_entity_poly.entity_id
_entity_poly.type
_entity_poly.pdbx_seq_one_letter_code
_entity_poly.pdbx_strand_id
1 'polypeptide(L)'
;MFQTFDSAGDPAVGKPRAALLRQWLEANGLDGFIVPRADEHQGEYVADRSARLKWLTGFSGSAGVAIVLRDRAFVFVDGRYTLQVRSEVDLDVFSIESLVDNPPAVWVNDNLGKGARLGFDPWLHTISEVKALQAAVDKNGAVLVPLDNNPIDIIWKDQPDAPVAPVELHPIGFAGELAKDKLARLAAAIAKDGATHAVLTDPSSIAWAFNIRGGDVPHTPLALGFAILAADGSHQLFMDKRKFSRQVAAYLTQLAEPHEPGEFEAAITALAKSGAKIALDPVLAADRLRMLIEENGGTVIAAADPARIPRATKNQAEINGSRAAHRRDGAAVAKLLCWLERQKPGSLDEISVVTRLEESRRQTGEETQMPLRDVSFDTISGAGPNGAIMHYRVSRATSRKLQAGELFLLDSGAQYQDGTTDITRTVPIGQPTQDMRERFTLVLKGMIGISTLRFPAGTRGSEIDAVARMALWKHGCDFAHGTGHGVGSYLAVHEGPQRIARTGTEKLLEGMMLSNEPGYYKEGAYGIRIENLILVTPAQEIEGGDIAMHGFETLTLAPIDTRLVQSDLLTRDELHWLDSYHARVLAEIGPMLDGETLAWLEKATAPLPHDAKI
;
A
#
# COMPACT_ATOMS: atom_id res chain seq x y z
N MET A 1 11.74 9.79 -15.75
CA MET A 1 11.66 8.62 -14.86
C MET A 1 11.02 9.10 -13.58
N PHE A 2 10.04 8.37 -13.09
CA PHE A 2 9.35 8.69 -11.85
C PHE A 2 10.06 8.10 -10.62
N GLN A 3 10.85 7.04 -10.82
CA GLN A 3 11.70 6.44 -9.80
C GLN A 3 13.20 6.66 -10.05
N THR A 4 13.99 6.56 -8.98
CA THR A 4 15.45 6.54 -9.02
C THR A 4 16.00 5.15 -8.75
N PHE A 5 17.24 4.90 -9.19
CA PHE A 5 17.93 3.61 -9.04
C PHE A 5 19.15 3.73 -8.13
N ASP A 6 19.09 4.65 -7.17
CA ASP A 6 20.08 4.78 -6.11
C ASP A 6 19.81 3.69 -5.05
N SER A 7 20.85 3.24 -4.35
CA SER A 7 20.67 2.26 -3.28
C SER A 7 19.71 2.81 -2.23
N ALA A 8 18.62 2.09 -1.99
CA ALA A 8 17.55 2.56 -1.12
C ALA A 8 17.92 2.48 0.36
N GLY A 9 18.74 1.50 0.75
CA GLY A 9 19.28 1.35 2.11
C GLY A 9 20.81 1.49 2.18
N ASP A 10 21.30 1.75 3.38
CA ASP A 10 22.72 1.95 3.68
C ASP A 10 23.06 1.46 5.09
N PRO A 11 23.65 0.27 5.27
CA PRO A 11 24.00 -0.23 6.61
C PRO A 11 25.07 0.63 7.30
N ALA A 12 25.91 1.36 6.56
CA ALA A 12 27.02 2.11 7.15
C ALA A 12 26.56 3.25 8.06
N VAL A 13 25.30 3.68 7.96
CA VAL A 13 24.73 4.74 8.79
C VAL A 13 24.32 4.27 10.19
N GLY A 14 24.11 2.97 10.38
CA GLY A 14 23.51 2.42 11.60
C GLY A 14 24.34 2.72 12.85
N LYS A 15 25.62 2.34 12.85
CA LYS A 15 26.54 2.55 13.97
C LYS A 15 26.69 4.01 14.41
N PRO A 16 27.04 4.97 13.53
CA PRO A 16 27.20 6.36 13.97
C PRO A 16 25.89 6.99 14.47
N ARG A 17 24.75 6.69 13.84
CA ARG A 17 23.45 7.29 14.21
C ARG A 17 22.86 6.68 15.49
N ALA A 18 23.00 5.37 15.69
CA ALA A 18 22.62 4.72 16.95
C ALA A 18 23.43 5.25 18.14
N ALA A 19 24.72 5.56 17.95
CA ALA A 19 25.56 6.16 18.99
C ALA A 19 25.07 7.56 19.39
N LEU A 20 24.66 8.40 18.42
CA LEU A 20 24.08 9.72 18.69
C LEU A 20 22.78 9.61 19.49
N LEU A 21 21.90 8.68 19.14
CA LEU A 21 20.66 8.46 19.88
C LEU A 21 20.95 8.00 21.31
N ARG A 22 21.87 7.05 21.52
CA ARG A 22 22.26 6.58 22.87
C ARG A 22 22.79 7.71 23.76
N GLN A 23 23.63 8.58 23.21
CA GLN A 23 24.12 9.76 23.93
C GLN A 23 22.96 10.68 24.36
N TRP A 24 21.99 10.89 23.47
CA TRP A 24 20.79 11.68 23.78
C TRP A 24 19.93 11.01 24.86
N LEU A 25 19.75 9.69 24.82
CA LEU A 25 18.99 8.94 25.83
C LEU A 25 19.62 9.04 27.22
N GLU A 26 20.95 8.90 27.30
CA GLU A 26 21.68 9.06 28.56
C GLU A 26 21.49 10.47 29.14
N ALA A 27 21.64 11.51 28.32
CA ALA A 27 21.47 12.90 28.74
C ALA A 27 20.06 13.24 29.23
N ASN A 28 19.05 12.48 28.80
CA ASN A 28 17.63 12.70 29.15
C ASN A 28 17.07 11.65 30.13
N GLY A 29 17.92 10.79 30.70
CA GLY A 29 17.49 9.80 31.69
C GLY A 29 16.51 8.76 31.13
N LEU A 30 16.71 8.32 29.89
CA LEU A 30 15.95 7.26 29.24
C LEU A 30 16.84 6.03 29.04
N ASP A 31 16.24 4.85 29.08
CA ASP A 31 16.94 3.57 28.86
C ASP A 31 16.77 3.04 27.43
N GLY A 32 15.73 3.52 26.73
CA GLY A 32 15.52 3.23 25.33
C GLY A 32 14.57 4.19 24.63
N PHE A 33 14.49 4.07 23.30
CA PHE A 33 13.53 4.76 22.45
C PHE A 33 13.02 3.84 21.33
N ILE A 34 11.73 3.93 21.04
CA ILE A 34 11.07 3.20 19.94
C ILE A 34 10.87 4.14 18.74
N VAL A 35 11.23 3.68 17.55
CA VAL A 35 11.15 4.43 16.29
C VAL A 35 10.34 3.62 15.28
N PRO A 36 9.06 3.97 15.03
CA PRO A 36 8.27 3.28 14.03
C PRO A 36 8.65 3.73 12.62
N ARG A 37 8.31 2.92 11.63
CA ARG A 37 8.19 3.39 10.24
C ARG A 37 6.83 4.10 10.10
N ALA A 38 6.73 5.33 10.61
CA ALA A 38 5.51 6.14 10.52
C ALA A 38 5.80 7.64 10.53
N ASP A 39 4.82 8.41 10.07
CA ASP A 39 4.66 9.84 10.29
C ASP A 39 3.37 10.11 11.09
N GLU A 40 3.07 11.38 11.34
CA GLU A 40 1.86 11.83 12.04
C GLU A 40 0.53 11.44 11.34
N HIS A 41 0.62 10.96 10.11
CA HIS A 41 -0.49 10.53 9.26
C HIS A 41 -0.65 9.00 9.19
N GLN A 42 0.30 8.26 9.76
CA GLN A 42 0.34 6.80 9.75
C GLN A 42 0.31 6.19 8.33
N GLY A 43 0.90 6.90 7.37
CA GLY A 43 0.92 6.48 5.97
C GLY A 43 1.91 5.35 5.69
N GLU A 44 1.57 4.46 4.74
CA GLU A 44 2.51 3.42 4.28
C GLU A 44 3.70 3.99 3.51
N TYR A 45 3.56 5.15 2.89
CA TYR A 45 4.66 5.93 2.30
C TYR A 45 4.80 7.22 3.12
N VAL A 46 6.01 7.56 3.52
CA VAL A 46 6.31 8.79 4.28
C VAL A 46 7.17 9.70 3.42
N ALA A 47 7.01 11.00 3.61
CA ALA A 47 7.93 11.98 3.04
C ALA A 47 9.36 11.79 3.60
N ASP A 48 10.38 12.21 2.85
CA ASP A 48 11.79 12.03 3.22
C ASP A 48 12.11 12.61 4.60
N ARG A 49 11.51 13.73 4.98
CA ARG A 49 11.63 14.34 6.32
C ARG A 49 11.24 13.40 7.45
N SER A 50 10.23 12.56 7.21
CA SER A 50 9.63 11.67 8.21
C SER A 50 10.20 10.25 8.17
N ALA A 51 11.18 9.98 7.28
CA ALA A 51 11.82 8.67 7.13
C ALA A 51 12.83 8.34 8.25
N ARG A 52 12.43 8.54 9.51
CA ARG A 52 13.26 8.42 10.73
C ARG A 52 13.83 7.03 10.94
N LEU A 53 13.06 5.97 10.69
CA LEU A 53 13.55 4.59 10.79
C LEU A 53 14.68 4.33 9.77
N LYS A 54 14.46 4.74 8.52
CA LYS A 54 15.46 4.63 7.45
C LYS A 54 16.71 5.43 7.78
N TRP A 55 16.55 6.67 8.25
CA TRP A 55 17.68 7.47 8.69
C TRP A 55 18.44 6.76 9.82
N LEU A 56 17.78 6.26 10.85
CA LEU A 56 18.45 5.63 11.99
C LEU A 56 19.18 4.32 11.61
N THR A 57 18.56 3.48 10.77
CA THR A 57 18.97 2.07 10.62
C THR A 57 19.56 1.73 9.25
N GLY A 58 19.29 2.55 8.23
CA GLY A 58 19.53 2.20 6.82
C GLY A 58 18.39 1.42 6.17
N PHE A 59 17.44 0.87 6.93
CA PHE A 59 16.34 0.05 6.40
C PHE A 59 15.31 0.88 5.64
N SER A 60 15.01 0.48 4.40
CA SER A 60 14.14 1.22 3.49
C SER A 60 12.78 0.58 3.21
N GLY A 61 12.46 -0.56 3.84
CA GLY A 61 11.16 -1.23 3.69
C GLY A 61 9.98 -0.40 4.23
N SER A 62 8.77 -0.70 3.73
CA SER A 62 7.56 0.07 4.11
C SER A 62 6.97 -0.33 5.47
N ALA A 63 7.35 -1.49 6.03
CA ALA A 63 6.96 -1.91 7.37
C ALA A 63 8.19 -2.24 8.23
N GLY A 64 8.33 -1.51 9.34
CA GLY A 64 9.41 -1.73 10.29
C GLY A 64 9.25 -0.91 11.57
N VAL A 65 9.93 -1.34 12.63
CA VAL A 65 10.08 -0.59 13.88
C VAL A 65 11.50 -0.81 14.38
N ALA A 66 12.12 0.18 15.01
CA ALA A 66 13.36 -0.01 15.76
C ALA A 66 13.15 0.24 17.25
N ILE A 67 13.83 -0.52 18.09
CA ILE A 67 13.99 -0.22 19.52
C ILE A 67 15.48 -0.09 19.79
N VAL A 68 15.92 1.10 20.22
CA VAL A 68 17.32 1.35 20.59
C VAL A 68 17.39 1.52 22.10
N LEU A 69 18.16 0.66 22.75
CA LEU A 69 18.54 0.78 24.16
C LEU A 69 19.98 1.31 24.27
N ARG A 70 20.41 1.59 25.51
CA ARG A 70 21.76 2.07 25.82
C ARG A 70 22.87 1.15 25.31
N ASP A 71 22.67 -0.15 25.35
CA ASP A 71 23.68 -1.18 25.06
C ASP A 71 23.34 -2.07 23.85
N ARG A 72 22.06 -2.20 23.49
CA ARG A 72 21.57 -3.04 22.39
C ARG A 72 20.54 -2.35 21.52
N ALA A 73 20.30 -2.84 20.30
CA ALA A 73 19.29 -2.29 19.40
C ALA A 73 18.66 -3.38 18.53
N PHE A 74 17.43 -3.16 18.11
CA PHE A 74 16.62 -4.12 17.36
C PHE A 74 15.90 -3.44 16.20
N VAL A 75 15.75 -4.15 15.08
CA VAL A 75 14.86 -3.78 13.96
C VAL A 75 13.87 -4.91 13.75
N PHE A 76 12.59 -4.58 13.88
CA PHE A 76 11.46 -5.48 13.69
C PHE A 76 10.97 -5.35 12.25
N VAL A 77 10.81 -6.47 11.54
CA VAL A 77 10.24 -6.49 10.19
C VAL A 77 9.24 -7.64 10.03
N ASP A 78 8.37 -7.55 9.01
CA ASP A 78 7.51 -8.67 8.63
C ASP A 78 8.16 -9.59 7.59
N GLY A 79 7.46 -10.68 7.22
CA GLY A 79 7.96 -11.71 6.32
C GLY A 79 8.47 -11.20 4.97
N ARG A 80 7.94 -10.07 4.47
CA ARG A 80 8.29 -9.47 3.17
C ARG A 80 9.72 -8.93 3.15
N TYR A 81 10.25 -8.55 4.31
CA TYR A 81 11.48 -7.79 4.44
C TYR A 81 12.62 -8.55 5.11
N THR A 82 12.43 -9.83 5.43
CA THR A 82 13.43 -10.67 6.13
C THR A 82 14.77 -10.78 5.39
N LEU A 83 14.76 -10.75 4.05
CA LEU A 83 15.98 -10.72 3.24
C LEU A 83 16.54 -9.30 3.13
N GLN A 84 15.68 -8.31 2.88
CA GLN A 84 16.09 -6.91 2.68
C GLN A 84 16.75 -6.30 3.92
N VAL A 85 16.21 -6.56 5.12
CA VAL A 85 16.76 -6.02 6.37
C VAL A 85 18.21 -6.47 6.61
N ARG A 86 18.57 -7.69 6.19
CA ARG A 86 19.93 -8.23 6.34
C ARG A 86 20.95 -7.56 5.43
N SER A 87 20.51 -7.00 4.30
CA SER A 87 21.38 -6.27 3.38
C SER A 87 21.47 -4.78 3.66
N GLU A 88 20.46 -4.20 4.33
CA GLU A 88 20.34 -2.75 4.50
C GLU A 88 20.67 -2.22 5.90
N VAL A 89 20.77 -3.11 6.90
CA VAL A 89 20.99 -2.74 8.30
C VAL A 89 22.36 -3.24 8.79
N ASP A 90 23.01 -2.43 9.63
CA ASP A 90 24.22 -2.84 10.35
C ASP A 90 23.92 -3.91 11.41
N LEU A 91 24.26 -5.16 11.11
CA LEU A 91 24.01 -6.31 11.98
C LEU A 91 24.95 -6.37 13.19
N ASP A 92 26.03 -5.57 13.23
CA ASP A 92 26.84 -5.41 14.44
C ASP A 92 26.15 -4.51 15.49
N VAL A 93 25.12 -3.76 15.07
CA VAL A 93 24.38 -2.80 15.91
C VAL A 93 22.97 -3.28 16.20
N PHE A 94 22.26 -3.74 15.16
CA PHE A 94 20.85 -4.09 15.24
C PHE A 94 20.64 -5.60 15.07
N SER A 95 19.96 -6.20 16.05
CA SER A 95 19.40 -7.55 15.92
C SER A 95 18.05 -7.50 15.20
N ILE A 96 17.74 -8.51 14.39
CA ILE A 96 16.48 -8.58 13.64
C ILE A 96 15.43 -9.32 14.45
N GLU A 97 14.22 -8.77 14.53
CA GLU A 97 13.06 -9.35 15.20
C GLU A 97 11.83 -9.42 14.27
N SER A 98 10.85 -10.25 14.62
CA SER A 98 9.61 -10.43 13.84
C SER A 98 8.53 -9.46 14.29
N LEU A 99 7.97 -8.67 13.38
CA LEU A 99 6.77 -7.84 13.65
C LEU A 99 5.51 -8.68 13.92
N VAL A 100 5.53 -9.97 13.57
CA VAL A 100 4.36 -10.84 13.68
C VAL A 100 4.47 -11.75 14.91
N ASP A 101 5.60 -12.44 15.04
CA ASP A 101 5.79 -13.46 16.09
C ASP A 101 6.26 -12.85 17.41
N ASN A 102 7.00 -11.74 17.35
CA ASN A 102 7.55 -11.05 18.52
C ASN A 102 7.41 -9.52 18.38
N PRO A 103 6.18 -9.00 18.23
CA PRO A 103 5.95 -7.57 18.00
C PRO A 103 6.48 -6.72 19.17
N PRO A 104 6.73 -5.41 18.96
CA PRO A 104 7.33 -4.52 19.95
C PRO A 104 6.72 -4.60 21.37
N ALA A 105 5.40 -4.72 21.50
CA ALA A 105 4.76 -4.84 22.81
C ALA A 105 5.11 -6.17 23.53
N VAL A 106 5.15 -7.29 22.80
CA VAL A 106 5.57 -8.59 23.34
C VAL A 106 7.05 -8.53 23.71
N TRP A 107 7.88 -8.03 22.79
CA TRP A 107 9.30 -7.87 23.03
C TRP A 107 9.56 -7.03 24.27
N VAL A 108 8.93 -5.86 24.40
CA VAL A 108 9.05 -4.95 25.56
C VAL A 108 8.66 -5.65 26.85
N ASN A 109 7.55 -6.40 26.87
CA ASN A 109 7.12 -7.16 28.05
C ASN A 109 8.21 -8.15 28.51
N ASP A 110 8.82 -8.86 27.56
CA ASP A 110 9.74 -9.97 27.85
C ASP A 110 11.17 -9.49 28.14
N ASN A 111 11.52 -8.27 27.74
CA ASN A 111 12.90 -7.79 27.71
C ASN A 111 13.20 -6.57 28.59
N LEU A 112 12.21 -5.75 28.91
CA LEU A 112 12.39 -4.64 29.83
C LEU A 112 12.10 -5.08 31.27
N GLY A 113 12.72 -4.38 32.22
CA GLY A 113 12.60 -4.67 33.64
C GLY A 113 12.07 -3.49 34.43
N LYS A 114 11.79 -3.73 35.71
CA LYS A 114 11.28 -2.73 36.64
C LYS A 114 12.12 -1.45 36.62
N GLY A 115 11.46 -0.32 36.39
CA GLY A 115 12.07 1.01 36.39
C GLY A 115 12.74 1.42 35.08
N ALA A 116 12.85 0.53 34.08
CA ALA A 116 13.36 0.89 32.77
C ALA A 116 12.44 1.91 32.08
N ARG A 117 13.00 2.96 31.48
CA ARG A 117 12.27 4.07 30.88
C ARG A 117 12.39 4.02 29.35
N LEU A 118 11.31 3.62 28.68
CA LEU A 118 11.22 3.57 27.22
C LEU A 118 10.52 4.83 26.72
N GLY A 119 11.24 5.69 26.01
CA GLY A 119 10.65 6.87 25.37
C GLY A 119 9.92 6.51 24.07
N PHE A 120 8.88 7.25 23.74
CA PHE A 120 8.21 7.21 22.44
C PHE A 120 7.74 8.61 22.03
N ASP A 121 7.56 8.84 20.74
CA ASP A 121 6.95 10.06 20.21
C ASP A 121 5.43 9.84 20.05
N PRO A 122 4.56 10.54 20.82
CA PRO A 122 3.12 10.35 20.75
C PRO A 122 2.49 10.72 19.39
N TRP A 123 3.19 11.46 18.53
CA TRP A 123 2.74 11.74 17.17
C TRP A 123 2.91 10.55 16.22
N LEU A 124 3.83 9.63 16.51
CA LEU A 124 4.20 8.55 15.59
C LEU A 124 3.61 7.19 15.95
N HIS A 125 2.86 7.11 17.03
CA HIS A 125 2.19 5.88 17.47
C HIS A 125 0.69 6.09 17.59
N THR A 126 -0.08 5.13 17.09
CA THR A 126 -1.54 5.14 17.20
C THR A 126 -1.98 4.90 18.65
N ILE A 127 -3.21 5.32 18.97
CA ILE A 127 -3.84 5.06 20.28
C ILE A 127 -3.81 3.56 20.62
N SER A 128 -4.07 2.69 19.63
CA SER A 128 -4.06 1.23 19.86
C SER A 128 -2.66 0.68 20.15
N GLU A 129 -1.63 1.17 19.46
CA GLU A 129 -0.25 0.77 19.69
C GLU A 129 0.25 1.22 21.06
N VAL A 130 -0.01 2.48 21.44
CA VAL A 130 0.38 2.99 22.77
C VAL A 130 -0.34 2.21 23.86
N LYS A 131 -1.63 1.88 23.67
CA LYS A 131 -2.36 1.02 24.63
C LYS A 131 -1.71 -0.36 24.79
N ALA A 132 -1.25 -0.97 23.69
CA ALA A 132 -0.56 -2.26 23.74
C ALA A 132 0.81 -2.17 24.44
N LEU A 133 1.59 -1.12 24.13
CA LEU A 133 2.88 -0.85 24.79
C LEU A 133 2.70 -0.54 26.28
N GLN A 134 1.68 0.22 26.65
CA GLN A 134 1.36 0.54 28.05
C GLN A 134 1.05 -0.75 28.83
N ALA A 135 0.19 -1.62 28.28
CA ALA A 135 -0.12 -2.91 28.91
C ALA A 135 1.12 -3.80 29.09
N ALA A 136 2.09 -3.73 28.16
CA ALA A 136 3.35 -4.47 28.26
C ALA A 136 4.25 -3.95 29.39
N VAL A 137 4.44 -2.63 29.50
CA VAL A 137 5.29 -2.04 30.56
C VAL A 137 4.66 -2.17 31.95
N ASP A 138 3.33 -2.08 32.05
CA ASP A 138 2.61 -2.24 33.33
C ASP A 138 2.85 -3.64 33.94
N LYS A 139 2.99 -4.66 33.09
CA LYS A 139 3.17 -6.05 33.52
C LYS A 139 4.58 -6.35 34.04
N ASN A 140 5.61 -5.70 33.51
CA ASN A 140 7.00 -5.93 33.91
C ASN A 140 7.60 -4.80 34.80
N GLY A 141 6.83 -3.73 35.03
CA GLY A 141 7.20 -2.60 35.88
C GLY A 141 8.12 -1.57 35.20
N ALA A 142 8.29 -1.64 33.88
CA ALA A 142 8.91 -0.57 33.09
C ALA A 142 7.97 0.65 33.00
N VAL A 143 8.46 1.74 32.41
CA VAL A 143 7.72 2.99 32.25
C VAL A 143 7.80 3.43 30.80
N LEU A 144 6.65 3.60 30.17
CA LEU A 144 6.53 4.23 28.87
C LEU A 144 6.49 5.75 29.05
N VAL A 145 7.36 6.47 28.35
CA VAL A 145 7.56 7.92 28.54
C VAL A 145 7.20 8.66 27.25
N PRO A 146 6.08 9.40 27.20
CA PRO A 146 5.78 10.26 26.05
C PRO A 146 6.78 11.42 26.01
N LEU A 147 7.30 11.72 24.83
CA LEU A 147 8.25 12.82 24.61
C LEU A 147 7.58 13.96 23.83
N ASP A 148 7.88 15.21 24.21
CA ASP A 148 7.37 16.39 23.51
C ASP A 148 8.05 16.62 22.14
N ASN A 149 9.28 16.14 21.99
CA ASN A 149 10.06 16.28 20.76
C ASN A 149 10.70 14.95 20.39
N ASN A 150 10.70 14.62 19.11
CA ASN A 150 11.36 13.42 18.61
C ASN A 150 12.89 13.55 18.73
N PRO A 151 13.58 12.64 19.42
CA PRO A 151 15.03 12.69 19.54
C PRO A 151 15.76 12.53 18.20
N ILE A 152 15.18 11.81 17.23
CA ILE A 152 15.76 11.67 15.89
C ILE A 152 15.83 13.03 15.21
N ASP A 153 14.77 13.84 15.28
CA ASP A 153 14.74 15.17 14.66
C ASP A 153 15.78 16.12 15.28
N ILE A 154 16.09 15.96 16.58
CA ILE A 154 17.10 16.76 17.28
C ILE A 154 18.54 16.42 16.79
N ILE A 155 18.80 15.14 16.50
CA ILE A 155 20.13 14.66 16.10
C ILE A 155 20.32 14.62 14.58
N TRP A 156 19.25 14.66 13.79
CA TRP A 156 19.28 14.70 12.33
C TRP A 156 19.55 16.12 11.81
N LYS A 157 20.84 16.46 11.67
CA LYS A 157 21.28 17.84 11.34
C LYS A 157 20.91 18.30 9.92
N ASP A 158 20.84 17.38 8.98
CA ASP A 158 20.51 17.59 7.58
C ASP A 158 19.11 17.05 7.24
N GLN A 159 18.15 17.20 8.16
CA GLN A 159 16.78 16.75 7.94
C GLN A 159 16.14 17.51 6.76
N PRO A 160 15.52 16.81 5.79
CA PRO A 160 14.82 17.44 4.67
C PRO A 160 13.68 18.37 5.10
N ASP A 161 13.38 19.35 4.26
CA ASP A 161 12.24 20.24 4.46
C ASP A 161 10.90 19.48 4.37
N ALA A 162 9.86 20.03 5.03
CA ALA A 162 8.52 19.49 4.90
C ALA A 162 8.01 19.69 3.46
N PRO A 163 7.31 18.71 2.88
CA PRO A 163 6.87 18.81 1.49
C PRO A 163 5.76 19.86 1.35
N VAL A 164 5.81 20.60 0.24
CA VAL A 164 4.89 21.68 -0.12
C VAL A 164 4.44 21.56 -1.57
N ALA A 165 4.22 20.32 -2.02
CA ALA A 165 3.75 20.07 -3.37
C ALA A 165 2.39 20.76 -3.59
N PRO A 166 2.13 21.32 -4.79
CA PRO A 166 0.86 21.97 -5.07
C PRO A 166 -0.33 21.03 -4.89
N VAL A 167 -1.41 21.56 -4.31
CA VAL A 167 -2.70 20.88 -4.26
C VAL A 167 -3.42 21.11 -5.58
N GLU A 168 -4.03 20.05 -6.11
CA GLU A 168 -4.87 20.10 -7.31
C GLU A 168 -6.31 19.72 -6.97
N LEU A 169 -7.28 20.32 -7.68
CA LEU A 169 -8.67 19.92 -7.58
C LEU A 169 -8.90 18.62 -8.36
N HIS A 170 -9.59 17.66 -7.74
CA HIS A 170 -10.02 16.44 -8.40
C HIS A 170 -11.36 16.68 -9.12
N PRO A 171 -11.41 16.59 -10.47
CA PRO A 171 -12.62 16.90 -11.23
C PRO A 171 -13.83 16.05 -10.83
N ILE A 172 -15.01 16.65 -10.83
CA ILE A 172 -16.27 15.96 -10.52
C ILE A 172 -16.57 14.77 -11.44
N GLY A 173 -16.11 14.81 -12.69
CA GLY A 173 -16.26 13.71 -13.64
C GLY A 173 -15.52 12.43 -13.23
N PHE A 174 -14.48 12.54 -12.40
CA PHE A 174 -13.76 11.40 -11.82
C PHE A 174 -14.22 11.13 -10.38
N ALA A 175 -14.54 12.19 -9.62
CA ALA A 175 -14.97 12.06 -8.23
C ALA A 175 -16.38 11.47 -8.07
N GLY A 176 -17.28 11.70 -9.02
CA GLY A 176 -18.68 11.24 -9.01
C GLY A 176 -19.63 11.94 -8.02
N GLU A 177 -19.09 12.57 -6.96
CA GLU A 177 -19.85 13.27 -5.92
C GLU A 177 -19.11 14.57 -5.54
N LEU A 178 -19.86 15.66 -5.29
CA LEU A 178 -19.26 16.92 -4.88
C LEU A 178 -18.77 16.84 -3.43
N ALA A 179 -17.63 17.48 -3.13
CA ALA A 179 -17.06 17.51 -1.79
C ALA A 179 -18.05 18.03 -0.73
N LYS A 180 -18.85 19.05 -1.06
CA LYS A 180 -19.89 19.58 -0.16
C LYS A 180 -20.90 18.51 0.27
N ASP A 181 -21.25 17.59 -0.63
CA ASP A 181 -22.26 16.55 -0.39
C ASP A 181 -21.63 15.42 0.44
N LYS A 182 -20.37 15.07 0.14
CA LYS A 182 -19.56 14.16 0.97
C LYS A 182 -19.46 14.69 2.40
N LEU A 183 -19.03 15.93 2.58
CA LEU A 183 -18.84 16.56 3.89
C LEU A 183 -20.14 16.63 4.69
N ALA A 184 -21.26 16.99 4.07
CA ALA A 184 -22.57 16.99 4.73
C ALA A 184 -22.97 15.57 5.20
N ARG A 185 -22.72 14.55 4.38
CA ARG A 185 -22.97 13.15 4.74
C ARG A 185 -22.06 12.66 5.88
N LEU A 186 -20.78 13.06 5.88
CA LEU A 186 -19.84 12.77 6.97
C LEU A 186 -20.27 13.46 8.27
N ALA A 187 -20.67 14.74 8.22
CA ALA A 187 -21.17 15.48 9.38
C ALA A 187 -22.38 14.78 10.03
N ALA A 188 -23.32 14.30 9.21
CA ALA A 188 -24.47 13.54 9.69
C ALA A 188 -24.08 12.20 10.34
N ALA A 189 -23.07 11.51 9.82
CA ALA A 189 -22.55 10.28 10.41
C ALA A 189 -21.89 10.54 11.78
N ILE A 190 -21.09 11.60 11.88
CA ILE A 190 -20.44 12.03 13.14
C ILE A 190 -21.49 12.30 14.22
N ALA A 191 -22.56 13.04 13.87
CA ALA A 191 -23.68 13.32 14.78
C ALA A 191 -24.39 12.03 15.25
N LYS A 192 -24.62 11.10 14.32
CA LYS A 192 -25.27 9.81 14.61
C LYS A 192 -24.47 8.96 15.60
N ASP A 193 -23.14 9.01 15.51
CA ASP A 193 -22.24 8.27 16.41
C ASP A 193 -22.03 8.98 17.76
N GLY A 194 -22.75 10.10 18.00
CA GLY A 194 -22.74 10.81 19.27
C GLY A 194 -21.52 11.70 19.50
N ALA A 195 -20.70 11.90 18.47
CA ALA A 195 -19.59 12.84 18.46
C ALA A 195 -20.04 14.23 17.98
N THR A 196 -19.34 15.26 18.44
CA THR A 196 -19.50 16.64 17.95
C THR A 196 -18.56 16.94 16.79
N HIS A 197 -17.39 16.29 16.79
CA HIS A 197 -16.35 16.46 15.79
C HIS A 197 -15.70 15.10 15.51
N ALA A 198 -15.13 14.93 14.32
CA ALA A 198 -14.19 13.85 14.01
C ALA A 198 -12.91 14.44 13.42
N VAL A 199 -11.76 13.86 13.77
CA VAL A 199 -10.48 14.25 13.20
C VAL A 199 -10.12 13.28 12.08
N LEU A 200 -9.88 13.80 10.88
CA LEU A 200 -9.29 13.05 9.79
C LEU A 200 -7.77 13.20 9.84
N THR A 201 -7.08 12.07 10.09
CA THR A 201 -5.61 12.00 10.13
C THR A 201 -5.02 11.33 8.89
N ASP A 202 -5.79 10.48 8.19
CA ASP A 202 -5.41 9.87 6.92
C ASP A 202 -5.55 10.88 5.76
N PRO A 203 -4.45 11.26 5.09
CA PRO A 203 -4.50 12.21 3.97
C PRO A 203 -5.31 11.69 2.78
N SER A 204 -5.50 10.37 2.64
CA SER A 204 -6.39 9.79 1.63
C SER A 204 -7.86 10.12 1.92
N SER A 205 -8.24 10.20 3.20
CA SER A 205 -9.60 10.58 3.62
C SER A 205 -9.85 12.05 3.33
N ILE A 206 -8.85 12.90 3.61
CA ILE A 206 -8.90 14.33 3.32
C ILE A 206 -8.99 14.57 1.81
N ALA A 207 -8.11 13.92 1.02
CA ALA A 207 -8.10 14.01 -0.43
C ALA A 207 -9.45 13.61 -1.05
N TRP A 208 -10.07 12.53 -0.57
CA TRP A 208 -11.37 12.08 -1.05
C TRP A 208 -12.53 12.96 -0.59
N ALA A 209 -12.56 13.37 0.68
CA ALA A 209 -13.65 14.17 1.26
C ALA A 209 -13.72 15.57 0.62
N PHE A 210 -12.57 16.17 0.37
CA PHE A 210 -12.45 17.51 -0.22
C PHE A 210 -12.29 17.50 -1.74
N ASN A 211 -12.30 16.34 -2.41
CA ASN A 211 -12.00 16.23 -3.85
C ASN A 211 -10.73 17.00 -4.25
N ILE A 212 -9.64 16.75 -3.53
CA ILE A 212 -8.32 17.32 -3.82
C ILE A 212 -7.28 16.20 -3.98
N ARG A 213 -6.13 16.54 -4.58
CA ARG A 213 -4.94 15.69 -4.69
C ARG A 213 -3.69 16.52 -4.41
N GLY A 214 -2.57 15.86 -4.15
CA GLY A 214 -1.28 16.51 -3.93
C GLY A 214 -0.13 15.66 -4.43
N GLY A 215 1.09 16.00 -4.00
CA GLY A 215 2.31 15.27 -4.32
C GLY A 215 3.32 15.30 -3.19
N ASP A 216 2.85 15.39 -1.94
CA ASP A 216 3.73 15.44 -0.77
C ASP A 216 4.29 14.06 -0.39
N VAL A 217 3.60 13.00 -0.81
CA VAL A 217 3.99 11.61 -0.59
C VAL A 217 4.43 11.02 -1.92
N PRO A 218 5.63 10.42 -2.02
CA PRO A 218 6.09 9.80 -3.26
C PRO A 218 5.06 8.80 -3.81
N HIS A 219 4.79 8.87 -5.13
CA HIS A 219 3.92 7.94 -5.88
C HIS A 219 2.44 7.90 -5.47
N THR A 220 2.07 8.65 -4.43
CA THR A 220 0.75 8.63 -3.82
C THR A 220 0.21 10.06 -3.87
N PRO A 221 -0.86 10.35 -4.62
CA PRO A 221 -1.28 11.72 -4.94
C PRO A 221 -1.99 12.43 -3.78
N LEU A 222 -1.30 12.55 -2.64
CA LEU A 222 -1.79 13.08 -1.38
C LEU A 222 -1.12 14.41 -1.06
N ALA A 223 -1.93 15.32 -0.49
CA ALA A 223 -1.43 16.49 0.19
C ALA A 223 -1.49 16.23 1.70
N LEU A 224 -0.37 16.39 2.40
CA LEU A 224 -0.30 16.18 3.84
C LEU A 224 -0.99 17.32 4.59
N GLY A 225 -1.81 16.96 5.58
CA GLY A 225 -2.58 17.87 6.41
C GLY A 225 -3.56 17.10 7.31
N PHE A 226 -4.33 17.85 8.12
CA PHE A 226 -5.38 17.33 8.98
C PHE A 226 -6.70 18.02 8.69
N ALA A 227 -7.82 17.38 9.00
CA ALA A 227 -9.12 18.04 8.99
C ALA A 227 -9.90 17.75 10.28
N ILE A 228 -10.61 18.75 10.78
CA ILE A 228 -11.59 18.58 11.86
C ILE A 228 -12.96 18.75 11.22
N LEU A 229 -13.72 17.66 11.14
CA LEU A 229 -15.09 17.71 10.63
C LEU A 229 -16.06 17.89 11.80
N ALA A 230 -16.77 19.01 11.86
CA ALA A 230 -17.84 19.23 12.81
C ALA A 230 -19.19 18.65 12.34
N ALA A 231 -19.97 18.13 13.29
CA ALA A 231 -21.32 17.60 13.05
C ALA A 231 -22.32 18.65 12.54
N ASP A 232 -22.05 19.94 12.81
CA ASP A 232 -22.86 21.08 12.35
C ASP A 232 -22.40 21.67 11.00
N GLY A 233 -21.34 21.10 10.40
CA GLY A 233 -20.77 21.55 9.13
C GLY A 233 -19.66 22.61 9.25
N SER A 234 -19.29 23.06 10.46
CA SER A 234 -18.17 24.00 10.69
C SER A 234 -16.80 23.32 10.58
N HIS A 235 -16.49 22.80 9.39
CA HIS A 235 -15.25 22.08 9.13
C HIS A 235 -14.01 22.99 9.14
N GLN A 236 -12.88 22.46 9.61
CA GLN A 236 -11.57 23.10 9.57
C GLN A 236 -10.57 22.22 8.83
N LEU A 237 -9.68 22.83 8.05
CA LEU A 237 -8.63 22.16 7.28
C LEU A 237 -7.26 22.75 7.63
N PHE A 238 -6.33 21.92 8.08
CA PHE A 238 -4.99 22.30 8.51
C PHE A 238 -3.97 21.83 7.48
N MET A 239 -3.49 22.76 6.65
CA MET A 239 -2.59 22.45 5.54
C MET A 239 -1.81 23.71 5.14
N ASP A 240 -0.53 23.53 4.79
CA ASP A 240 0.35 24.65 4.45
C ASP A 240 -0.19 25.45 3.26
N LYS A 241 -0.43 26.74 3.45
CA LYS A 241 -1.05 27.59 2.42
C LYS A 241 -0.20 27.73 1.15
N ARG A 242 1.11 27.46 1.21
CA ARG A 242 2.01 27.48 0.05
C ARG A 242 1.60 26.43 -0.99
N LYS A 243 0.85 25.41 -0.60
CA LYS A 243 0.28 24.38 -1.48
C LYS A 243 -0.89 24.90 -2.31
N PHE A 244 -1.49 26.04 -1.98
CA PHE A 244 -2.74 26.50 -2.59
C PHE A 244 -2.53 27.52 -3.71
N SER A 245 -3.05 27.19 -4.90
CA SER A 245 -3.34 28.20 -5.91
C SER A 245 -4.54 29.06 -5.48
N ARG A 246 -4.75 30.22 -6.13
CA ARG A 246 -5.94 31.07 -5.89
C ARG A 246 -7.25 30.31 -6.10
N GLN A 247 -7.29 29.43 -7.10
CA GLN A 247 -8.46 28.62 -7.41
C GLN A 247 -8.74 27.59 -6.31
N VAL A 248 -7.68 26.90 -5.84
CA VAL A 248 -7.79 25.91 -4.77
C VAL A 248 -8.22 26.57 -3.46
N ALA A 249 -7.61 27.70 -3.11
CA ALA A 249 -7.99 28.46 -1.91
C ALA A 249 -9.47 28.86 -1.97
N ALA A 250 -9.93 29.44 -3.10
CA ALA A 250 -11.33 29.83 -3.27
C ALA A 250 -12.30 28.64 -3.19
N TYR A 251 -11.88 27.46 -3.68
CA TYR A 251 -12.66 26.23 -3.58
C TYR A 251 -12.75 25.73 -2.13
N LEU A 252 -11.61 25.64 -1.43
CA LEU A 252 -11.54 25.11 -0.06
C LEU A 252 -12.24 26.00 0.97
N THR A 253 -12.15 27.33 0.84
CA THR A 253 -12.85 28.28 1.74
C THR A 253 -14.37 28.16 1.69
N GLN A 254 -14.94 27.54 0.64
CA GLN A 254 -16.38 27.25 0.58
C GLN A 254 -16.77 25.98 1.36
N LEU A 255 -15.80 25.16 1.75
CA LEU A 255 -16.00 23.83 2.34
C LEU A 255 -15.52 23.74 3.79
N ALA A 256 -14.44 24.45 4.14
CA ALA A 256 -13.85 24.46 5.47
C ALA A 256 -13.06 25.77 5.70
N GLU A 257 -12.85 26.12 6.96
CA GLU A 257 -11.92 27.17 7.35
C GLU A 257 -10.46 26.67 7.21
N PRO A 258 -9.62 27.30 6.38
CA PRO A 258 -8.23 26.88 6.22
C PRO A 258 -7.33 27.48 7.32
N HIS A 259 -6.47 26.64 7.90
CA HIS A 259 -5.49 26.96 8.93
C HIS A 259 -4.09 26.43 8.55
N GLU A 260 -3.05 27.04 9.11
CA GLU A 260 -1.69 26.51 9.01
C GLU A 260 -1.53 25.24 9.87
N PRO A 261 -0.63 24.30 9.49
CA PRO A 261 -0.42 23.07 10.26
C PRO A 261 -0.09 23.30 11.74
N GLY A 262 0.68 24.36 12.04
CA GLY A 262 1.06 24.71 13.42
C GLY A 262 -0.09 25.16 14.33
N GLU A 263 -1.28 25.42 13.78
CA GLU A 263 -2.47 25.81 14.54
C GLU A 263 -3.30 24.59 15.01
N PHE A 264 -2.96 23.39 14.55
CA PHE A 264 -3.78 22.19 14.74
C PHE A 264 -3.93 21.76 16.21
N GLU A 265 -2.83 21.65 16.97
CA GLU A 265 -2.91 21.27 18.40
C GLU A 265 -3.71 22.30 19.22
N ALA A 266 -3.58 23.59 18.89
CA ALA A 266 -4.32 24.66 19.56
C ALA A 266 -5.83 24.56 19.28
N ALA A 267 -6.22 24.23 18.04
CA ALA A 267 -7.62 24.00 17.69
C ALA A 267 -8.22 22.80 18.43
N ILE A 268 -7.52 21.67 18.48
CA ILE A 268 -7.94 20.49 19.25
C ILE A 268 -8.10 20.84 20.74
N THR A 269 -7.13 21.56 21.30
CA THR A 269 -7.18 22.01 22.71
C THR A 269 -8.37 22.93 22.98
N ALA A 270 -8.67 23.86 22.06
CA ALA A 270 -9.81 24.76 22.20
C ALA A 270 -11.15 24.00 22.17
N LEU A 271 -11.29 23.01 21.29
CA LEU A 271 -12.46 22.13 21.23
C LEU A 271 -12.58 21.27 22.49
N ALA A 272 -11.48 20.71 22.99
CA ALA A 272 -11.49 19.94 24.23
C ALA A 272 -12.00 20.78 25.41
N LYS A 273 -11.53 22.03 25.55
CA LYS A 273 -11.95 22.96 26.60
C LYS A 273 -13.42 23.39 26.52
N SER A 274 -14.05 23.30 25.35
CA SER A 274 -15.48 23.56 25.20
C SER A 274 -16.37 22.38 25.60
N GLY A 275 -15.76 21.25 26.00
CA GLY A 275 -16.46 20.01 26.34
C GLY A 275 -16.84 19.18 25.12
N ALA A 276 -16.17 19.39 23.98
CA ALA A 276 -16.44 18.65 22.75
C ALA A 276 -16.21 17.14 22.93
N LYS A 277 -17.06 16.36 22.25
CA LYS A 277 -16.87 14.92 22.04
C LYS A 277 -16.22 14.72 20.68
N ILE A 278 -14.97 14.30 20.66
CA ILE A 278 -14.13 14.26 19.46
C ILE A 278 -13.85 12.81 19.10
N ALA A 279 -14.30 12.40 17.92
CA ALA A 279 -14.07 11.08 17.38
C ALA A 279 -12.64 10.94 16.84
N LEU A 280 -11.95 9.89 17.28
CA LEU A 280 -10.62 9.49 16.82
C LEU A 280 -10.64 8.01 16.44
N ASP A 281 -10.08 7.68 15.27
CA ASP A 281 -9.86 6.29 14.85
C ASP A 281 -8.68 5.71 15.63
N PRO A 282 -8.88 4.71 16.52
CA PRO A 282 -7.80 4.19 17.35
C PRO A 282 -6.68 3.51 16.57
N VAL A 283 -6.89 3.18 15.28
CA VAL A 283 -5.88 2.54 14.42
C VAL A 283 -5.24 3.50 13.42
N LEU A 284 -5.64 4.77 13.38
CA LEU A 284 -5.05 5.80 12.50
C LEU A 284 -4.62 7.07 13.26
N ALA A 285 -5.34 7.44 14.32
CA ALA A 285 -5.05 8.65 15.08
C ALA A 285 -3.85 8.44 16.00
N ALA A 286 -2.91 9.38 15.94
CA ALA A 286 -1.79 9.46 16.85
C ALA A 286 -2.26 9.63 18.30
N ASP A 287 -1.58 9.00 19.25
CA ASP A 287 -1.93 9.04 20.68
C ASP A 287 -1.83 10.47 21.25
N ARG A 288 -1.00 11.33 20.65
CA ARG A 288 -0.93 12.77 20.97
C ARG A 288 -2.31 13.44 20.95
N LEU A 289 -3.16 13.08 19.98
CA LEU A 289 -4.49 13.68 19.87
C LEU A 289 -5.38 13.28 21.06
N ARG A 290 -5.32 12.01 21.48
CA ARG A 290 -6.03 11.54 22.68
C ARG A 290 -5.54 12.31 23.92
N MET A 291 -4.22 12.41 24.10
CA MET A 291 -3.61 13.14 25.21
C MET A 291 -4.10 14.59 25.26
N LEU A 292 -4.01 15.33 24.15
CA LEU A 292 -4.45 16.73 24.07
C LEU A 292 -5.92 16.90 24.46
N ILE A 293 -6.79 15.98 24.02
CA ILE A 293 -8.22 16.04 24.31
C ILE A 293 -8.50 15.76 25.78
N GLU A 294 -7.96 14.67 26.32
CA GLU A 294 -8.24 14.22 27.69
C GLU A 294 -7.61 15.17 28.74
N GLU A 295 -6.38 15.64 28.51
CA GLU A 295 -5.69 16.58 29.41
C GLU A 295 -6.36 17.96 29.48
N ASN A 296 -7.17 18.31 28.47
CA ASN A 296 -7.88 19.58 28.39
C ASN A 296 -9.40 19.45 28.63
N GLY A 297 -9.86 18.31 29.19
CA GLY A 297 -11.24 18.12 29.63
C GLY A 297 -12.24 17.75 28.53
N GLY A 298 -11.77 17.45 27.32
CA GLY A 298 -12.59 16.91 26.25
C GLY A 298 -12.88 15.42 26.41
N THR A 299 -13.76 14.88 25.56
CA THR A 299 -14.08 13.44 25.55
C THR A 299 -13.69 12.82 24.21
N VAL A 300 -12.86 11.78 24.24
CA VAL A 300 -12.54 10.98 23.05
C VAL A 300 -13.65 9.95 22.80
N ILE A 301 -14.15 9.91 21.57
CA ILE A 301 -15.04 8.87 21.06
C ILE A 301 -14.20 7.95 20.16
N ALA A 302 -14.01 6.70 20.55
CA ALA A 302 -13.33 5.73 19.70
C ALA A 302 -14.26 5.33 18.54
N ALA A 303 -13.97 5.81 17.33
CA ALA A 303 -14.77 5.54 16.14
C ALA A 303 -13.87 5.53 14.90
N ALA A 304 -14.17 4.66 13.94
CA ALA A 304 -13.43 4.61 12.69
C ALA A 304 -13.51 5.94 11.94
N ASP A 305 -12.50 6.23 11.11
CA ASP A 305 -12.54 7.39 10.22
C ASP A 305 -13.83 7.36 9.37
N PRO A 306 -14.67 8.42 9.44
CA PRO A 306 -15.99 8.42 8.81
C PRO A 306 -15.93 8.39 7.27
N ALA A 307 -14.81 8.79 6.66
CA ALA A 307 -14.60 8.75 5.22
C ALA A 307 -14.10 7.39 4.73
N ARG A 308 -13.59 6.53 5.61
CA ARG A 308 -12.88 5.30 5.24
C ARG A 308 -13.74 4.30 4.47
N ILE A 309 -14.92 3.94 4.98
CA ILE A 309 -15.84 3.02 4.27
C ILE A 309 -16.41 3.66 3.00
N PRO A 310 -16.96 4.90 3.03
CA PRO A 310 -17.44 5.55 1.81
C PRO A 310 -16.41 5.68 0.69
N ARG A 311 -15.14 5.95 1.04
CA ARG A 311 -14.03 6.00 0.08
C ARG A 311 -13.68 4.61 -0.46
N ALA A 312 -13.71 3.60 0.39
CA ALA A 312 -13.41 2.22 0.01
C ALA A 312 -14.44 1.64 -0.97
N THR A 313 -15.71 2.05 -0.90
CA THR A 313 -16.81 1.63 -1.79
C THR A 313 -16.99 2.61 -2.95
N LYS A 314 -16.37 2.31 -4.09
CA LYS A 314 -16.25 3.26 -5.21
C LYS A 314 -17.60 3.48 -5.87
N ASN A 315 -17.89 4.74 -6.22
CA ASN A 315 -19.06 5.06 -7.02
C ASN A 315 -18.82 4.78 -8.51
N GLN A 316 -19.85 4.93 -9.34
CA GLN A 316 -19.77 4.56 -10.75
C GLN A 316 -18.74 5.37 -11.56
N ALA A 317 -18.48 6.63 -11.20
CA ALA A 317 -17.47 7.46 -11.86
C ALA A 317 -16.06 6.94 -11.56
N GLU A 318 -15.78 6.65 -10.28
CA GLU A 318 -14.51 6.08 -9.82
C GLU A 318 -14.25 4.68 -10.42
N ILE A 319 -15.29 3.83 -10.48
CA ILE A 319 -15.22 2.52 -11.14
C ILE A 319 -14.93 2.65 -12.64
N ASN A 320 -15.62 3.56 -13.33
CA ASN A 320 -15.43 3.76 -14.76
C ASN A 320 -14.04 4.33 -15.09
N GLY A 321 -13.55 5.26 -14.27
CA GLY A 321 -12.19 5.77 -14.36
C GLY A 321 -11.16 4.66 -14.16
N SER A 322 -11.36 3.81 -13.14
CA SER A 322 -10.48 2.67 -12.88
C SER A 322 -10.48 1.68 -14.05
N ARG A 323 -11.63 1.32 -14.62
CA ARG A 323 -11.70 0.48 -15.84
C ARG A 323 -10.94 1.10 -17.02
N ALA A 324 -11.04 2.42 -17.21
CA ALA A 324 -10.31 3.12 -18.27
C ALA A 324 -8.80 3.13 -18.03
N ALA A 325 -8.36 3.38 -16.79
CA ALA A 325 -6.96 3.32 -16.38
C ALA A 325 -6.36 1.93 -16.63
N HIS A 326 -7.07 0.86 -16.31
CA HIS A 326 -6.57 -0.51 -16.51
C HIS A 326 -6.53 -0.95 -17.98
N ARG A 327 -7.45 -0.48 -18.84
CA ARG A 327 -7.32 -0.68 -20.29
C ARG A 327 -6.06 -0.02 -20.85
N ARG A 328 -5.83 1.23 -20.45
CA ARG A 328 -4.66 2.02 -20.84
C ARG A 328 -3.35 1.38 -20.37
N ASP A 329 -3.29 1.01 -19.09
CA ASP A 329 -2.10 0.38 -18.53
C ASP A 329 -1.88 -1.02 -19.11
N GLY A 330 -2.96 -1.77 -19.36
CA GLY A 330 -2.92 -3.04 -20.07
C GLY A 330 -2.28 -2.96 -21.46
N ALA A 331 -2.66 -1.94 -22.25
CA ALA A 331 -2.03 -1.68 -23.54
C ALA A 331 -0.54 -1.32 -23.42
N ALA A 332 -0.16 -0.52 -22.42
CA ALA A 332 1.23 -0.19 -22.15
C ALA A 332 2.08 -1.41 -21.76
N VAL A 333 1.53 -2.29 -20.90
CA VAL A 333 2.17 -3.55 -20.50
C VAL A 333 2.27 -4.51 -21.69
N ALA A 334 1.25 -4.62 -22.54
CA ALA A 334 1.32 -5.44 -23.75
C ALA A 334 2.44 -4.97 -24.71
N LYS A 335 2.57 -3.66 -24.93
CA LYS A 335 3.69 -3.07 -25.71
C LYS A 335 5.04 -3.41 -25.10
N LEU A 336 5.17 -3.35 -23.77
CA LEU A 336 6.40 -3.74 -23.07
C LEU A 336 6.73 -5.23 -23.25
N LEU A 337 5.77 -6.12 -22.99
CA LEU A 337 5.98 -7.56 -23.03
C LEU A 337 6.33 -8.02 -24.46
N CYS A 338 5.65 -7.47 -25.45
CA CYS A 338 5.96 -7.65 -26.86
C CYS A 338 7.40 -7.22 -27.20
N TRP A 339 7.82 -6.04 -26.71
CA TRP A 339 9.18 -5.56 -26.88
C TRP A 339 10.21 -6.46 -26.19
N LEU A 340 9.92 -6.92 -24.96
CA LEU A 340 10.81 -7.75 -24.14
C LEU A 340 11.06 -9.12 -24.79
N GLU A 341 10.03 -9.76 -25.37
CA GLU A 341 10.17 -11.09 -25.99
C GLU A 341 11.16 -11.10 -27.18
N ARG A 342 11.38 -9.96 -27.82
CA ARG A 342 12.30 -9.84 -28.96
C ARG A 342 13.76 -9.65 -28.56
N GLN A 343 14.02 -9.43 -27.28
CA GLN A 343 15.35 -9.10 -26.78
C GLN A 343 16.17 -10.37 -26.62
N LYS A 344 17.47 -10.27 -26.92
CA LYS A 344 18.38 -11.40 -26.72
C LYS A 344 18.60 -11.59 -25.20
N PRO A 345 18.48 -12.82 -24.66
CA PRO A 345 18.87 -13.07 -23.27
C PRO A 345 20.27 -12.52 -22.97
N GLY A 346 20.40 -11.85 -21.82
CA GLY A 346 21.61 -11.18 -21.35
C GLY A 346 21.85 -9.78 -21.93
N SER A 347 21.05 -9.30 -22.88
CA SER A 347 21.24 -7.95 -23.46
C SER A 347 20.68 -6.83 -22.59
N LEU A 348 19.66 -7.13 -21.77
CA LEU A 348 18.99 -6.18 -20.89
C LEU A 348 19.29 -6.45 -19.43
N ASP A 349 19.20 -5.40 -18.62
CA ASP A 349 19.11 -5.50 -17.16
C ASP A 349 17.73 -5.08 -16.64
N GLU A 350 17.51 -5.34 -15.35
CA GLU A 350 16.29 -5.01 -14.62
C GLU A 350 15.87 -3.53 -14.80
N ILE A 351 16.83 -2.60 -14.73
CA ILE A 351 16.61 -1.15 -14.90
C ILE A 351 16.15 -0.80 -16.32
N SER A 352 16.74 -1.45 -17.33
CA SER A 352 16.36 -1.23 -18.73
C SER A 352 14.88 -1.54 -18.98
N VAL A 353 14.36 -2.60 -18.33
CA VAL A 353 12.96 -2.98 -18.46
C VAL A 353 12.02 -1.98 -17.77
N VAL A 354 12.38 -1.51 -16.58
CA VAL A 354 11.62 -0.44 -15.89
C VAL A 354 11.56 0.82 -16.74
N THR A 355 12.70 1.23 -17.29
CA THR A 355 12.80 2.43 -18.14
C THR A 355 11.86 2.32 -19.35
N ARG A 356 11.83 1.14 -19.99
CA ARG A 356 10.94 0.89 -21.13
C ARG A 356 9.47 0.81 -20.74
N LEU A 357 9.14 0.27 -19.55
CA LEU A 357 7.77 0.24 -19.05
C LEU A 357 7.22 1.66 -18.87
N GLU A 358 7.97 2.53 -18.19
CA GLU A 358 7.57 3.91 -17.98
C GLU A 358 7.40 4.68 -19.29
N GLU A 359 8.29 4.46 -20.27
CA GLU A 359 8.16 5.02 -21.62
C GLU A 359 6.85 4.55 -22.28
N SER A 360 6.56 3.25 -22.20
CA SER A 360 5.33 2.66 -22.78
C SER A 360 4.06 3.20 -22.11
N ARG A 361 4.08 3.41 -20.79
CA ARG A 361 2.97 4.01 -20.03
C ARG A 361 2.78 5.49 -20.37
N ARG A 362 3.88 6.25 -20.49
CA ARG A 362 3.84 7.67 -20.89
C ARG A 362 3.24 7.82 -22.28
N GLN A 363 3.77 7.09 -23.25
CA GLN A 363 3.31 7.14 -24.64
C GLN A 363 1.82 6.76 -24.74
N THR A 364 1.42 5.64 -24.11
CA THR A 364 0.02 5.20 -24.13
C THR A 364 -0.91 6.20 -23.41
N GLY A 365 -0.44 6.87 -22.36
CA GLY A 365 -1.16 7.96 -21.70
C GLY A 365 -1.37 9.18 -22.59
N GLU A 366 -0.34 9.59 -23.34
CA GLU A 366 -0.42 10.68 -24.31
C GLU A 366 -1.38 10.34 -25.47
N GLU A 367 -1.26 9.14 -26.04
CA GLU A 367 -2.13 8.64 -27.13
C GLU A 367 -3.61 8.59 -26.72
N THR A 368 -3.88 8.30 -25.44
CA THR A 368 -5.24 8.21 -24.89
C THR A 368 -5.72 9.50 -24.21
N GLN A 369 -4.95 10.59 -24.32
CA GLN A 369 -5.26 11.91 -23.74
C GLN A 369 -5.47 11.89 -22.22
N MET A 370 -4.82 10.96 -21.53
CA MET A 370 -4.77 10.88 -20.08
C MET A 370 -3.33 10.55 -19.67
N PRO A 371 -2.46 11.56 -19.60
CA PRO A 371 -1.04 11.37 -19.34
C PRO A 371 -0.77 10.64 -18.03
N LEU A 372 0.29 9.84 -18.01
CA LEU A 372 0.84 9.25 -16.80
C LEU A 372 1.23 10.38 -15.84
N ARG A 373 0.68 10.36 -14.62
CA ARG A 373 0.96 11.36 -13.58
C ARG A 373 2.18 10.98 -12.76
N ASP A 374 2.27 9.70 -12.40
CA ASP A 374 3.36 9.09 -11.64
C ASP A 374 3.27 7.56 -11.81
N VAL A 375 4.27 6.82 -11.35
CA VAL A 375 4.08 5.40 -10.98
C VAL A 375 3.34 5.34 -9.64
N SER A 376 2.61 4.27 -9.35
CA SER A 376 1.87 4.14 -8.08
C SER A 376 2.73 3.60 -6.93
N PHE A 377 3.92 3.08 -7.25
CA PHE A 377 5.02 2.71 -6.36
C PHE A 377 6.29 2.46 -7.20
N ASP A 378 7.46 2.36 -6.54
CA ASP A 378 8.70 1.99 -7.21
C ASP A 378 8.57 0.59 -7.83
N THR A 379 8.73 0.50 -9.15
CA THR A 379 8.61 -0.77 -9.90
C THR A 379 9.60 -1.81 -9.38
N ILE A 380 9.06 -2.96 -8.97
CA ILE A 380 9.83 -4.15 -8.61
C ILE A 380 10.17 -4.89 -9.91
N SER A 381 11.46 -4.99 -10.20
CA SER A 381 11.99 -5.60 -11.42
C SER A 381 13.07 -6.61 -11.05
N GLY A 382 12.68 -7.88 -10.88
CA GLY A 382 13.53 -8.93 -10.32
C GLY A 382 13.83 -10.06 -11.30
N ALA A 383 15.09 -10.19 -11.73
CA ALA A 383 15.59 -11.26 -12.57
C ALA A 383 16.20 -12.40 -11.74
N GLY A 384 15.74 -13.63 -12.00
CA GLY A 384 16.22 -14.82 -11.30
C GLY A 384 16.09 -14.66 -9.78
N PRO A 385 17.19 -14.80 -9.01
CA PRO A 385 17.15 -14.74 -7.54
C PRO A 385 16.54 -13.45 -6.98
N ASN A 386 16.68 -12.32 -7.68
CA ASN A 386 16.11 -11.05 -7.22
C ASN A 386 14.57 -11.07 -7.21
N GLY A 387 13.94 -11.87 -8.07
CA GLY A 387 12.48 -12.06 -8.05
C GLY A 387 11.98 -12.75 -6.78
N ALA A 388 12.85 -13.45 -6.03
CA ALA A 388 12.48 -14.09 -4.77
C ALA A 388 12.42 -13.12 -3.58
N ILE A 389 12.86 -11.87 -3.75
CA ILE A 389 12.78 -10.82 -2.73
C ILE A 389 11.47 -10.05 -3.00
N MET A 390 10.45 -10.25 -2.15
CA MET A 390 9.06 -9.84 -2.41
C MET A 390 8.92 -8.36 -2.79
N HIS A 391 9.62 -7.48 -2.07
CA HIS A 391 9.65 -6.03 -2.29
C HIS A 391 11.03 -5.58 -2.80
N TYR A 392 11.62 -6.34 -3.73
CA TYR A 392 12.92 -6.00 -4.32
C TYR A 392 12.89 -4.63 -4.99
N ARG A 393 13.72 -3.72 -4.50
CA ARG A 393 13.98 -2.44 -5.16
C ARG A 393 15.30 -2.50 -5.90
N VAL A 394 15.22 -2.51 -7.23
CA VAL A 394 16.41 -2.50 -8.08
C VAL A 394 17.20 -1.20 -7.91
N SER A 395 18.52 -1.32 -7.76
CA SER A 395 19.46 -0.21 -7.78
C SER A 395 20.56 -0.46 -8.81
N ARG A 396 21.35 0.57 -9.15
CA ARG A 396 22.52 0.39 -10.02
C ARG A 396 23.55 -0.59 -9.45
N ALA A 397 23.58 -0.77 -8.12
CA ALA A 397 24.48 -1.71 -7.46
C ALA A 397 23.96 -3.16 -7.50
N THR A 398 22.64 -3.36 -7.56
CA THR A 398 22.01 -4.69 -7.49
C THR A 398 21.46 -5.19 -8.82
N SER A 399 21.36 -4.31 -9.82
CA SER A 399 20.77 -4.57 -11.13
C SER A 399 21.42 -5.76 -11.83
N ARG A 400 20.62 -6.80 -12.10
CA ARG A 400 21.05 -8.00 -12.82
C ARG A 400 20.70 -7.93 -14.30
N LYS A 401 21.52 -8.59 -15.12
CA LYS A 401 21.16 -8.92 -16.50
C LYS A 401 20.15 -10.07 -16.52
N LEU A 402 19.16 -10.01 -17.39
CA LEU A 402 18.12 -11.04 -17.56
C LEU A 402 18.70 -12.23 -18.34
N GLN A 403 19.05 -13.33 -17.68
CA GLN A 403 19.72 -14.47 -18.31
C GLN A 403 18.74 -15.51 -18.88
N ALA A 404 19.19 -16.27 -19.87
CA ALA A 404 18.41 -17.38 -20.42
C ALA A 404 18.16 -18.47 -19.35
N GLY A 405 16.92 -18.95 -19.27
CA GLY A 405 16.47 -19.95 -18.30
C GLY A 405 16.04 -19.36 -16.95
N GLU A 406 16.11 -18.04 -16.76
CA GLU A 406 15.60 -17.37 -15.55
C GLU A 406 14.11 -16.99 -15.71
N LEU A 407 13.44 -16.81 -14.57
CA LEU A 407 12.21 -16.04 -14.52
C LEU A 407 12.53 -14.56 -14.30
N PHE A 408 11.68 -13.71 -14.85
CA PHE A 408 11.68 -12.28 -14.60
C PHE A 408 10.32 -11.87 -14.04
N LEU A 409 10.31 -11.35 -12.82
CA LEU A 409 9.14 -10.82 -12.14
C LEU A 409 9.14 -9.30 -12.28
N LEU A 410 8.03 -8.77 -12.79
CA LEU A 410 7.81 -7.34 -12.92
C LEU A 410 6.50 -6.98 -12.24
N ASP A 411 6.60 -6.24 -11.14
CA ASP A 411 5.48 -5.70 -10.40
C ASP A 411 5.54 -4.18 -10.40
N SER A 412 4.44 -3.56 -10.81
CA SER A 412 4.42 -2.18 -11.22
C SER A 412 3.01 -1.62 -11.24
N GLY A 413 2.87 -0.31 -11.07
CA GLY A 413 1.59 0.35 -11.29
C GLY A 413 1.74 1.81 -11.70
N ALA A 414 0.62 2.44 -12.02
CA ALA A 414 0.56 3.79 -12.56
C ALA A 414 -0.51 4.63 -11.87
N GLN A 415 -0.24 5.93 -11.78
CA GLN A 415 -1.21 6.95 -11.41
C GLN A 415 -1.69 7.67 -12.66
N TYR A 416 -2.99 7.61 -12.90
CA TYR A 416 -3.70 8.43 -13.87
C TYR A 416 -4.75 9.25 -13.13
N GLN A 417 -5.13 10.41 -13.67
CA GLN A 417 -6.12 11.27 -12.98
C GLN A 417 -7.49 10.58 -12.79
N ASP A 418 -7.76 9.55 -13.60
CA ASP A 418 -8.96 8.73 -13.57
C ASP A 418 -8.82 7.41 -12.78
N GLY A 419 -7.63 7.03 -12.28
CA GLY A 419 -7.48 5.80 -11.51
C GLY A 419 -6.04 5.44 -11.14
N THR A 420 -5.91 4.47 -10.24
CA THR A 420 -4.64 3.87 -9.81
C THR A 420 -4.58 2.42 -10.30
N THR A 421 -3.44 1.99 -10.84
CA THR A 421 -3.24 0.59 -11.26
C THR A 421 -2.19 -0.10 -10.40
N ASP A 422 -2.32 -1.42 -10.34
CA ASP A 422 -1.34 -2.34 -9.77
C ASP A 422 -1.36 -3.65 -10.56
N ILE A 423 -0.18 -4.13 -10.96
CA ILE A 423 -0.04 -5.32 -11.79
C ILE A 423 1.36 -5.93 -11.67
N THR A 424 1.34 -7.19 -11.25
CA THR A 424 2.47 -8.11 -11.42
C THR A 424 2.29 -9.10 -12.57
N ARG A 425 3.34 -9.24 -13.40
CA ARG A 425 3.52 -10.37 -14.32
C ARG A 425 4.89 -11.02 -14.11
N THR A 426 4.89 -12.34 -14.09
CA THR A 426 6.12 -13.14 -14.14
C THR A 426 6.24 -13.78 -15.53
N VAL A 427 7.37 -13.62 -16.19
CA VAL A 427 7.64 -14.14 -17.54
C VAL A 427 8.95 -14.93 -17.58
N PRO A 428 9.09 -15.95 -18.46
CA PRO A 428 10.35 -16.64 -18.65
C PRO A 428 11.27 -15.87 -19.61
N ILE A 429 12.56 -15.84 -19.31
CA ILE A 429 13.59 -15.39 -20.25
C ILE A 429 14.16 -16.63 -20.94
N GLY A 430 13.73 -16.90 -22.17
CA GLY A 430 14.04 -18.15 -22.86
C GLY A 430 13.15 -19.31 -22.37
N GLN A 431 13.74 -20.49 -22.14
CA GLN A 431 12.99 -21.71 -21.80
C GLN A 431 12.89 -21.90 -20.28
N PRO A 432 11.69 -21.93 -19.68
CA PRO A 432 11.54 -22.21 -18.25
C PRO A 432 11.73 -23.70 -17.92
N THR A 433 12.15 -23.97 -16.67
CA THR A 433 12.24 -25.33 -16.13
C THR A 433 10.86 -25.89 -15.76
N GLN A 434 10.74 -27.21 -15.60
CA GLN A 434 9.48 -27.81 -15.15
C GLN A 434 9.07 -27.37 -13.73
N ASP A 435 10.04 -27.23 -12.81
CA ASP A 435 9.80 -26.72 -11.45
C ASP A 435 9.19 -25.30 -11.49
N MET A 436 9.73 -24.40 -12.34
CA MET A 436 9.19 -23.05 -12.52
C MET A 436 7.75 -23.07 -13.05
N ARG A 437 7.46 -23.93 -14.04
CA ARG A 437 6.12 -24.04 -14.64
C ARG A 437 5.10 -24.63 -13.65
N GLU A 438 5.50 -25.65 -12.88
CA GLU A 438 4.66 -26.24 -11.83
C GLU A 438 4.31 -25.17 -10.78
N ARG A 439 5.33 -24.50 -10.21
CA ARG A 439 5.11 -23.46 -9.18
C ARG A 439 4.28 -22.29 -9.71
N PHE A 440 4.50 -21.86 -10.95
CA PHE A 440 3.70 -20.82 -11.59
C PHE A 440 2.24 -21.23 -11.73
N THR A 441 2.00 -22.46 -12.16
CA THR A 441 0.64 -22.97 -12.33
C THR A 441 -0.08 -23.08 -10.99
N LEU A 442 0.60 -23.47 -9.91
CA LEU A 442 0.00 -23.46 -8.56
C LEU A 442 -0.39 -22.07 -8.08
N VAL A 443 0.44 -21.05 -8.34
CA VAL A 443 0.12 -19.64 -8.06
C VAL A 443 -1.08 -19.19 -8.90
N LEU A 444 -1.09 -19.54 -10.19
CA LEU A 444 -2.18 -19.22 -11.11
C LEU A 444 -3.51 -19.80 -10.63
N LYS A 445 -3.54 -21.05 -10.16
CA LYS A 445 -4.74 -21.67 -9.57
C LYS A 445 -5.29 -20.86 -8.41
N GLY A 446 -4.41 -20.34 -7.54
CA GLY A 446 -4.81 -19.45 -6.46
C GLY A 446 -5.47 -18.16 -6.96
N MET A 447 -4.88 -17.52 -7.98
CA MET A 447 -5.39 -16.29 -8.57
C MET A 447 -6.76 -16.52 -9.24
N ILE A 448 -6.92 -17.63 -9.98
CA ILE A 448 -8.19 -18.02 -10.60
C ILE A 448 -9.25 -18.31 -9.54
N GLY A 449 -8.88 -19.03 -8.47
CA GLY A 449 -9.79 -19.38 -7.39
C GLY A 449 -10.42 -18.15 -6.73
N ILE A 450 -9.63 -17.09 -6.48
CA ILE A 450 -10.18 -15.81 -6.01
C ILE A 450 -11.01 -15.12 -7.09
N SER A 451 -10.52 -15.04 -8.32
CA SER A 451 -11.18 -14.30 -9.41
C SER A 451 -12.56 -14.87 -9.78
N THR A 452 -12.76 -16.18 -9.58
CA THR A 452 -14.00 -16.90 -9.89
C THR A 452 -14.92 -17.06 -8.68
N LEU A 453 -14.46 -16.65 -7.49
CA LEU A 453 -15.19 -16.89 -6.25
C LEU A 453 -16.58 -16.22 -6.27
N ARG A 454 -17.55 -16.94 -5.70
CA ARG A 454 -18.86 -16.41 -5.32
C ARG A 454 -18.99 -16.55 -3.81
N PHE A 455 -19.43 -15.49 -3.14
CA PHE A 455 -19.43 -15.42 -1.69
C PHE A 455 -20.63 -14.64 -1.14
N PRO A 456 -21.18 -15.03 0.03
CA PRO A 456 -22.35 -14.36 0.59
C PRO A 456 -21.99 -12.96 1.11
N ALA A 457 -23.00 -12.08 1.16
CA ALA A 457 -22.87 -10.78 1.81
C ALA A 457 -22.41 -10.94 3.28
N GLY A 458 -21.44 -10.11 3.69
CA GLY A 458 -20.85 -10.16 5.03
C GLY A 458 -19.56 -10.98 5.16
N THR A 459 -19.13 -11.65 4.09
CA THR A 459 -17.82 -12.33 4.02
C THR A 459 -16.68 -11.32 4.19
N ARG A 460 -15.67 -11.67 4.99
CA ARG A 460 -14.44 -10.91 5.23
C ARG A 460 -13.30 -11.48 4.39
N GLY A 461 -12.31 -10.65 4.06
CA GLY A 461 -11.19 -11.12 3.24
C GLY A 461 -10.32 -12.21 3.89
N SER A 462 -10.28 -12.28 5.22
CA SER A 462 -9.62 -13.39 5.95
C SER A 462 -10.27 -14.74 5.73
N GLU A 463 -11.56 -14.80 5.45
CA GLU A 463 -12.30 -16.05 5.23
C GLU A 463 -12.00 -16.65 3.84
N ILE A 464 -11.52 -15.85 2.90
CA ILE A 464 -11.26 -16.28 1.51
C ILE A 464 -9.77 -16.31 1.15
N ASP A 465 -8.86 -15.76 1.97
CA ASP A 465 -7.40 -15.78 1.74
C ASP A 465 -6.85 -17.21 1.52
N ALA A 466 -7.41 -18.21 2.19
CA ALA A 466 -7.00 -19.61 2.02
C ALA A 466 -7.27 -20.16 0.60
N VAL A 467 -8.23 -19.59 -0.14
CA VAL A 467 -8.55 -20.02 -1.52
C VAL A 467 -7.34 -19.82 -2.43
N ALA A 468 -6.63 -18.69 -2.29
CA ALA A 468 -5.42 -18.40 -3.06
C ALA A 468 -4.23 -19.29 -2.69
N ARG A 469 -4.23 -19.86 -1.48
CA ARG A 469 -3.11 -20.64 -0.93
C ARG A 469 -3.28 -22.14 -1.12
N MET A 470 -4.51 -22.62 -1.25
CA MET A 470 -4.85 -24.04 -1.20
C MET A 470 -3.99 -24.91 -2.14
N ALA A 471 -3.74 -24.45 -3.37
CA ALA A 471 -2.94 -25.19 -4.34
C ALA A 471 -1.46 -25.32 -3.91
N LEU A 472 -0.88 -24.24 -3.37
CA LEU A 472 0.49 -24.22 -2.84
C LEU A 472 0.61 -25.07 -1.57
N TRP A 473 -0.35 -24.97 -0.65
CA TRP A 473 -0.34 -25.75 0.60
C TRP A 473 -0.36 -27.26 0.36
N LYS A 474 -1.09 -27.73 -0.65
CA LYS A 474 -1.07 -29.15 -1.07
C LYS A 474 0.32 -29.63 -1.50
N HIS A 475 1.21 -28.70 -1.85
CA HIS A 475 2.61 -28.95 -2.24
C HIS A 475 3.60 -28.50 -1.17
N GLY A 476 3.15 -28.23 0.06
CA GLY A 476 4.02 -27.77 1.16
C GLY A 476 4.65 -26.39 0.94
N CYS A 477 4.04 -25.57 0.09
CA CYS A 477 4.51 -24.22 -0.27
C CYS A 477 3.54 -23.16 0.31
N ASP A 478 4.03 -21.95 0.59
CA ASP A 478 3.20 -20.79 1.00
C ASP A 478 3.87 -19.48 0.54
N PHE A 479 3.22 -18.33 0.77
CA PHE A 479 3.79 -16.99 0.56
C PHE A 479 3.57 -16.08 1.76
N ALA A 480 4.57 -15.28 2.12
CA ALA A 480 4.63 -14.53 3.38
C ALA A 480 3.99 -13.11 3.32
N HIS A 481 2.98 -12.92 2.49
CA HIS A 481 2.20 -11.68 2.39
C HIS A 481 0.69 -12.01 2.26
N GLY A 482 -0.16 -10.98 2.25
CA GLY A 482 -1.60 -11.15 2.00
C GLY A 482 -1.88 -11.53 0.55
N THR A 483 -3.03 -12.13 0.28
CA THR A 483 -3.50 -12.39 -1.09
C THR A 483 -3.87 -11.11 -1.83
N GLY A 484 -4.24 -10.05 -1.11
CA GLY A 484 -4.41 -8.73 -1.70
C GLY A 484 -4.82 -7.65 -0.70
N HIS A 485 -4.78 -6.41 -1.15
CA HIS A 485 -5.11 -5.18 -0.42
C HIS A 485 -6.15 -4.37 -1.19
N GLY A 486 -6.84 -3.43 -0.55
CA GLY A 486 -7.67 -2.48 -1.29
C GLY A 486 -6.85 -1.50 -2.11
N VAL A 487 -7.48 -0.88 -3.12
CA VAL A 487 -6.85 0.12 -4.01
C VAL A 487 -7.75 1.34 -4.14
N GLY A 488 -7.14 2.54 -4.03
CA GLY A 488 -7.84 3.82 -4.15
C GLY A 488 -8.06 4.28 -5.60
N SER A 489 -8.93 5.29 -5.78
CA SER A 489 -9.22 5.89 -7.09
C SER A 489 -8.38 7.16 -7.29
N TYR A 490 -7.26 7.04 -8.02
CA TYR A 490 -6.21 8.06 -8.09
C TYR A 490 -5.78 8.50 -6.68
N LEU A 491 -5.45 7.52 -5.84
CA LEU A 491 -5.11 7.65 -4.42
C LEU A 491 -4.02 6.61 -4.08
N ALA A 492 -3.90 6.20 -2.82
CA ALA A 492 -2.98 5.16 -2.43
C ALA A 492 -3.27 3.84 -3.16
N VAL A 493 -2.19 3.20 -3.64
CA VAL A 493 -2.24 1.85 -4.21
C VAL A 493 -2.62 0.82 -3.15
N HIS A 494 -2.17 1.03 -1.91
CA HIS A 494 -2.60 0.27 -0.74
C HIS A 494 -3.61 1.10 0.05
N GLU A 495 -4.89 0.76 -0.07
CA GLU A 495 -6.01 1.44 0.58
C GLU A 495 -6.82 0.46 1.44
N GLY A 496 -6.92 0.72 2.75
CA GLY A 496 -7.82 0.00 3.64
C GLY A 496 -9.25 0.55 3.63
N PRO A 497 -10.20 -0.11 4.31
CA PRO A 497 -10.00 -1.20 5.28
C PRO A 497 -10.04 -2.61 4.67
N GLN A 498 -10.54 -2.76 3.45
CA GLN A 498 -10.69 -4.06 2.81
C GLN A 498 -9.32 -4.68 2.49
N ARG A 499 -9.20 -5.98 2.76
CA ARG A 499 -7.96 -6.74 2.53
C ARG A 499 -8.26 -8.22 2.43
N ILE A 500 -7.68 -8.91 1.44
CA ILE A 500 -7.70 -10.38 1.37
C ILE A 500 -6.42 -10.89 2.02
N ALA A 501 -6.49 -11.15 3.31
CA ALA A 501 -5.37 -11.68 4.07
C ALA A 501 -5.86 -12.27 5.38
N ARG A 502 -5.03 -13.07 6.06
CA ARG A 502 -5.32 -13.59 7.42
C ARG A 502 -5.74 -12.50 8.43
N THR A 503 -5.29 -11.27 8.24
CA THR A 503 -5.65 -10.10 9.08
C THR A 503 -6.82 -9.26 8.55
N GLY A 504 -7.41 -9.63 7.41
CA GLY A 504 -8.50 -8.91 6.76
C GLY A 504 -9.83 -9.11 7.47
N THR A 505 -10.15 -8.22 8.42
CA THR A 505 -11.35 -8.32 9.24
C THR A 505 -12.55 -7.55 8.72
N GLU A 506 -12.36 -6.64 7.75
CA GLU A 506 -13.44 -5.88 7.15
C GLU A 506 -14.26 -6.74 6.19
N LYS A 507 -15.57 -6.46 6.10
CA LYS A 507 -16.46 -7.11 5.14
C LYS A 507 -16.13 -6.64 3.73
N LEU A 508 -16.16 -7.54 2.75
CA LEU A 508 -16.07 -7.17 1.34
C LEU A 508 -17.43 -6.64 0.89
N LEU A 509 -17.47 -5.37 0.52
CA LEU A 509 -18.66 -4.64 0.10
C LEU A 509 -18.60 -4.35 -1.40
N GLU A 510 -19.78 -4.23 -2.03
CA GLU A 510 -19.90 -3.78 -3.42
C GLU A 510 -19.12 -2.48 -3.66
N GLY A 511 -18.47 -2.39 -4.82
CA GLY A 511 -17.70 -1.21 -5.19
C GLY A 511 -16.29 -1.18 -4.60
N MET A 512 -15.94 -2.09 -3.70
CA MET A 512 -14.56 -2.22 -3.23
C MET A 512 -13.65 -2.78 -4.33
N MET A 513 -12.54 -2.10 -4.57
CA MET A 513 -11.45 -2.57 -5.42
C MET A 513 -10.34 -3.16 -4.55
N LEU A 514 -9.80 -4.31 -4.95
CA LEU A 514 -8.71 -5.02 -4.28
C LEU A 514 -7.71 -5.58 -5.29
N SER A 515 -6.47 -5.81 -4.88
CA SER A 515 -5.54 -6.71 -5.59
C SER A 515 -5.89 -8.18 -5.32
N ASN A 516 -5.46 -9.04 -6.24
CA ASN A 516 -5.46 -10.49 -6.14
C ASN A 516 -4.11 -10.97 -6.69
N GLU A 517 -3.16 -11.15 -5.78
CA GLU A 517 -1.73 -11.20 -6.06
C GLU A 517 -1.00 -12.38 -5.38
N PRO A 518 -1.50 -13.63 -5.45
CA PRO A 518 -0.77 -14.76 -4.87
C PRO A 518 0.63 -14.88 -5.45
N GLY A 519 1.54 -15.45 -4.66
CA GLY A 519 2.93 -15.61 -5.05
C GLY A 519 3.59 -16.89 -4.55
N TYR A 520 4.83 -17.09 -4.97
CA TYR A 520 5.74 -18.13 -4.50
C TYR A 520 7.18 -17.64 -4.68
N TYR A 521 8.00 -17.75 -3.63
CA TYR A 521 9.35 -17.18 -3.61
C TYR A 521 10.34 -18.23 -3.15
N LYS A 522 11.22 -18.65 -4.06
CA LYS A 522 12.28 -19.63 -3.80
C LYS A 522 13.59 -18.86 -3.63
N GLU A 523 13.97 -18.62 -2.38
CA GLU A 523 15.16 -17.84 -2.02
C GLU A 523 16.40 -18.31 -2.80
N GLY A 524 17.16 -17.35 -3.33
CA GLY A 524 18.35 -17.61 -4.12
C GLY A 524 18.11 -18.18 -5.53
N ALA A 525 16.86 -18.37 -5.95
CA ALA A 525 16.52 -18.96 -7.24
C ALA A 525 15.59 -18.09 -8.10
N TYR A 526 14.31 -17.95 -7.72
CA TYR A 526 13.32 -17.17 -8.46
C TYR A 526 12.09 -16.87 -7.60
N GLY A 527 11.32 -15.86 -8.00
CA GLY A 527 9.99 -15.63 -7.46
C GLY A 527 8.94 -15.53 -8.55
N ILE A 528 7.70 -15.77 -8.15
CA ILE A 528 6.51 -15.73 -8.98
C ILE A 528 5.46 -14.94 -8.21
N ARG A 529 4.85 -13.98 -8.89
CA ARG A 529 3.60 -13.34 -8.46
C ARG A 529 2.76 -13.09 -9.70
N ILE A 530 1.45 -13.30 -9.57
CA ILE A 530 0.47 -13.08 -10.63
C ILE A 530 -0.61 -12.21 -10.01
N GLU A 531 -0.74 -10.99 -10.51
CA GLU A 531 -1.60 -10.02 -9.88
C GLU A 531 -2.54 -9.34 -10.86
N ASN A 532 -3.79 -9.24 -10.45
CA ASN A 532 -4.79 -8.41 -11.08
C ASN A 532 -5.55 -7.63 -9.99
N LEU A 533 -5.98 -6.42 -10.31
CA LEU A 533 -7.02 -5.75 -9.56
C LEU A 533 -8.39 -6.32 -9.90
N ILE A 534 -9.24 -6.43 -8.89
CA ILE A 534 -10.59 -6.96 -8.91
C ILE A 534 -11.55 -6.00 -8.20
N LEU A 535 -12.79 -5.94 -8.69
CA LEU A 535 -13.88 -5.15 -8.14
C LEU A 535 -14.96 -6.08 -7.57
N VAL A 536 -15.37 -5.87 -6.31
CA VAL A 536 -16.50 -6.58 -5.71
C VAL A 536 -17.79 -6.16 -6.43
N THR A 537 -18.47 -7.13 -7.03
CA THR A 537 -19.74 -6.90 -7.75
C THR A 537 -20.93 -6.91 -6.80
N PRO A 538 -22.07 -6.30 -7.19
CA PRO A 538 -23.33 -6.47 -6.46
C PRO A 538 -23.66 -7.95 -6.23
N ALA A 539 -24.34 -8.26 -5.14
CA ALA A 539 -24.83 -9.62 -4.91
C ALA A 539 -25.94 -9.95 -5.92
N GLN A 540 -25.84 -11.10 -6.57
CA GLN A 540 -26.80 -11.55 -7.59
C GLN A 540 -27.28 -12.96 -7.29
N GLU A 541 -28.56 -13.23 -7.59
CA GLU A 541 -29.11 -14.58 -7.56
C GLU A 541 -28.35 -15.50 -8.52
N ILE A 542 -28.00 -16.68 -8.04
CA ILE A 542 -27.34 -17.70 -8.84
C ILE A 542 -28.41 -18.71 -9.27
N GLU A 543 -28.42 -19.10 -10.54
CA GLU A 543 -29.38 -20.08 -11.06
C GLU A 543 -29.30 -21.39 -10.25
N GLY A 544 -30.44 -21.80 -9.68
CA GLY A 544 -30.52 -22.98 -8.81
C GLY A 544 -29.97 -22.80 -7.39
N GLY A 545 -29.53 -21.59 -7.01
CA GLY A 545 -29.08 -21.25 -5.66
C GLY A 545 -30.20 -20.72 -4.76
N ASP A 546 -29.94 -20.73 -3.45
CA ASP A 546 -30.90 -20.30 -2.41
C ASP A 546 -30.74 -18.84 -1.96
N ILE A 547 -29.58 -18.22 -2.23
CA ILE A 547 -29.26 -16.84 -1.82
C ILE A 547 -28.41 -16.14 -2.89
N ALA A 548 -28.56 -14.81 -2.97
CA ALA A 548 -27.69 -13.95 -3.76
C ALA A 548 -26.24 -13.96 -3.26
N MET A 549 -25.28 -13.96 -4.18
CA MET A 549 -23.84 -13.98 -3.90
C MET A 549 -23.15 -12.79 -4.55
N HIS A 550 -22.21 -12.18 -3.85
CA HIS A 550 -21.20 -11.31 -4.47
C HIS A 550 -20.27 -12.13 -5.37
N GLY A 551 -19.57 -11.43 -6.24
CA GLY A 551 -18.48 -11.95 -7.04
C GLY A 551 -17.42 -10.88 -7.28
N PHE A 552 -16.53 -11.16 -8.21
CA PHE A 552 -15.49 -10.24 -8.64
C PHE A 552 -15.53 -9.98 -10.14
N GLU A 553 -15.25 -8.74 -10.54
CA GLU A 553 -14.87 -8.35 -11.89
C GLU A 553 -13.37 -8.08 -11.92
N THR A 554 -12.62 -8.74 -12.80
CA THR A 554 -11.21 -8.39 -13.05
C THR A 554 -11.10 -7.07 -13.80
N LEU A 555 -10.34 -6.12 -13.25
CA LEU A 555 -10.05 -4.82 -13.85
C LEU A 555 -8.77 -4.87 -14.70
N THR A 556 -7.72 -5.54 -14.23
CA THR A 556 -6.43 -5.62 -14.92
C THR A 556 -6.51 -6.42 -16.22
N LEU A 557 -6.04 -5.82 -17.32
CA LEU A 557 -6.11 -6.39 -18.67
C LEU A 557 -4.71 -6.54 -19.28
N ALA A 558 -4.02 -7.64 -18.96
CA ALA A 558 -2.73 -7.98 -19.59
C ALA A 558 -2.57 -9.50 -19.67
N PRO A 559 -1.93 -10.04 -20.73
CA PRO A 559 -1.80 -11.48 -20.89
C PRO A 559 -1.01 -12.10 -19.73
N ILE A 560 -1.31 -13.36 -19.44
CA ILE A 560 -0.57 -14.22 -18.52
C ILE A 560 0.25 -15.16 -19.39
N ASP A 561 1.55 -15.29 -19.14
CA ASP A 561 2.44 -16.01 -20.03
C ASP A 561 2.17 -17.53 -20.03
N THR A 562 1.58 -18.02 -21.11
CA THR A 562 1.15 -19.43 -21.24
C THR A 562 2.32 -20.40 -21.32
N ARG A 563 3.56 -19.95 -21.58
CA ARG A 563 4.76 -20.81 -21.55
C ARG A 563 5.06 -21.32 -20.15
N LEU A 564 4.62 -20.59 -19.12
CA LEU A 564 4.75 -20.98 -17.71
C LEU A 564 3.62 -21.89 -17.23
N VAL A 565 2.56 -22.07 -18.02
CA VAL A 565 1.40 -22.87 -17.62
C VAL A 565 1.62 -24.35 -17.96
N GLN A 566 1.37 -25.22 -16.99
CA GLN A 566 1.20 -26.66 -17.16
C GLN A 566 -0.30 -26.96 -17.20
N SER A 567 -0.87 -27.07 -18.40
CA SER A 567 -2.32 -27.20 -18.59
C SER A 567 -2.91 -28.46 -17.95
N ASP A 568 -2.11 -29.51 -17.77
CA ASP A 568 -2.47 -30.76 -17.11
C ASP A 568 -2.68 -30.62 -15.58
N LEU A 569 -2.19 -29.54 -14.96
CA LEU A 569 -2.47 -29.20 -13.56
C LEU A 569 -3.73 -28.35 -13.38
N LEU A 570 -4.28 -27.81 -14.47
CA LEU A 570 -5.49 -26.98 -14.44
C LEU A 570 -6.75 -27.84 -14.61
N THR A 571 -7.82 -27.44 -13.93
CA THR A 571 -9.15 -27.98 -14.20
C THR A 571 -9.70 -27.38 -15.50
N ARG A 572 -10.80 -27.95 -16.02
CA ARG A 572 -11.46 -27.38 -17.20
C ARG A 572 -11.96 -25.96 -16.98
N ASP A 573 -12.55 -25.70 -15.82
CA ASP A 573 -13.07 -24.37 -15.50
C ASP A 573 -11.94 -23.34 -15.39
N GLU A 574 -10.78 -23.74 -14.86
CA GLU A 574 -9.59 -22.88 -14.79
C GLU A 574 -9.00 -22.60 -16.18
N LEU A 575 -8.95 -23.60 -17.07
CA LEU A 575 -8.53 -23.42 -18.46
C LEU A 575 -9.50 -22.50 -19.21
N HIS A 576 -10.80 -22.74 -19.08
CA HIS A 576 -11.84 -21.91 -19.69
C HIS A 576 -11.80 -20.48 -19.19
N TRP A 577 -11.55 -20.29 -17.88
CA TRP A 577 -11.35 -18.96 -17.32
C TRP A 577 -10.14 -18.26 -17.94
N LEU A 578 -9.01 -18.94 -18.08
CA LEU A 578 -7.80 -18.36 -18.66
C LEU A 578 -8.03 -17.95 -20.12
N ASP A 579 -8.63 -18.82 -20.92
CA ASP A 579 -8.96 -18.54 -22.32
C ASP A 579 -9.96 -17.37 -22.43
N SER A 580 -10.99 -17.34 -21.58
CA SER A 580 -11.97 -16.26 -21.56
C SER A 580 -11.36 -14.93 -21.11
N TYR A 581 -10.46 -14.96 -20.12
CA TYR A 581 -9.71 -13.79 -19.67
C TYR A 581 -8.83 -13.26 -20.81
N HIS A 582 -8.07 -14.13 -21.48
CA HIS A 582 -7.21 -13.78 -22.60
C HIS A 582 -7.99 -13.23 -23.81
N ALA A 583 -9.12 -13.83 -24.15
CA ALA A 583 -10.01 -13.32 -25.18
C ALA A 583 -10.52 -11.90 -24.85
N ARG A 584 -10.89 -11.65 -23.58
CA ARG A 584 -11.29 -10.31 -23.12
C ARG A 584 -10.13 -9.33 -23.17
N VAL A 585 -8.93 -9.72 -22.75
CA VAL A 585 -7.72 -8.89 -22.86
C VAL A 585 -7.53 -8.43 -24.30
N LEU A 586 -7.51 -9.37 -25.26
CA LEU A 586 -7.37 -9.04 -26.67
C LEU A 586 -8.47 -8.10 -27.18
N ALA A 587 -9.73 -8.36 -26.84
CA ALA A 587 -10.85 -7.55 -27.28
C ALA A 587 -10.81 -6.10 -26.74
N GLU A 588 -10.41 -5.92 -25.48
CA GLU A 588 -10.46 -4.61 -24.80
C GLU A 588 -9.25 -3.73 -25.13
N ILE A 589 -8.03 -4.31 -25.18
CA ILE A 589 -6.80 -3.53 -25.39
C ILE A 589 -6.31 -3.58 -26.83
N GLY A 590 -6.66 -4.62 -27.60
CA GLY A 590 -6.25 -4.80 -28.99
C GLY A 590 -6.47 -3.58 -29.89
N PRO A 591 -7.61 -2.87 -29.81
CA PRO A 591 -7.85 -1.64 -30.57
C PRO A 591 -6.89 -0.48 -30.26
N MET A 592 -6.12 -0.56 -29.16
CA MET A 592 -5.16 0.46 -28.72
C MET A 592 -3.71 0.12 -29.12
N LEU A 593 -3.48 -1.02 -29.77
CA LEU A 593 -2.15 -1.54 -30.08
C LEU A 593 -1.76 -1.28 -31.54
N ASP A 594 -0.46 -1.07 -31.76
CA ASP A 594 0.11 -1.09 -33.10
C ASP A 594 0.05 -2.51 -33.69
N GLY A 595 0.17 -2.62 -35.02
CA GLY A 595 -0.02 -3.90 -35.71
C GLY A 595 0.96 -5.00 -35.28
N GLU A 596 2.15 -4.64 -34.81
CA GLU A 596 3.14 -5.60 -34.37
C GLU A 596 2.83 -6.13 -32.96
N THR A 597 2.46 -5.22 -32.05
CA THR A 597 2.03 -5.57 -30.70
C THR A 597 0.70 -6.32 -30.70
N LEU A 598 -0.23 -5.98 -31.59
CA LEU A 598 -1.48 -6.70 -31.75
C LEU A 598 -1.26 -8.15 -32.20
N ALA A 599 -0.45 -8.36 -33.24
CA ALA A 599 -0.14 -9.72 -33.73
C ALA A 599 0.58 -10.57 -32.66
N TRP A 600 1.44 -9.94 -31.85
CA TRP A 600 2.02 -10.60 -30.68
C TRP A 600 0.96 -10.97 -29.64
N LEU A 601 0.05 -10.05 -29.31
CA LEU A 601 -0.98 -10.28 -28.32
C LEU A 601 -1.93 -11.40 -28.75
N GLU A 602 -2.35 -11.43 -30.02
CA GLU A 602 -3.18 -12.50 -30.59
C GLU A 602 -2.56 -13.89 -30.36
N LYS A 603 -1.24 -14.01 -30.52
CA LYS A 603 -0.51 -15.24 -30.24
C LYS A 603 -0.38 -15.52 -28.73
N ALA A 604 -0.08 -14.51 -27.94
CA ALA A 604 0.10 -14.63 -26.48
C ALA A 604 -1.20 -14.97 -25.74
N THR A 605 -2.34 -14.65 -26.35
CA THR A 605 -3.71 -14.89 -25.84
C THR A 605 -4.45 -16.00 -26.58
N ALA A 606 -3.74 -16.77 -27.42
CA ALA A 606 -4.34 -17.89 -28.12
C ALA A 606 -4.80 -18.97 -27.10
N PRO A 607 -5.98 -19.58 -27.31
CA PRO A 607 -6.50 -20.61 -26.41
C PRO A 607 -5.53 -21.76 -26.19
N LEU A 608 -5.48 -22.29 -24.97
CA LEU A 608 -4.63 -23.44 -24.67
C LEU A 608 -5.19 -24.74 -25.29
N PRO A 609 -4.33 -25.70 -25.67
CA PRO A 609 -4.81 -27.00 -26.11
C PRO A 609 -5.49 -27.73 -24.95
N HIS A 610 -6.79 -27.96 -25.07
CA HIS A 610 -7.56 -28.83 -24.17
C HIS A 610 -8.48 -29.75 -24.99
N ASP A 611 -8.64 -30.99 -24.54
CA ASP A 611 -9.47 -31.98 -25.23
C ASP A 611 -10.93 -31.51 -25.28
N ALA A 612 -11.48 -31.32 -26.49
CA ALA A 612 -12.88 -30.98 -26.71
C ALA A 612 -13.88 -32.07 -26.28
N LYS A 613 -13.37 -33.19 -25.75
CA LYS A 613 -14.15 -34.34 -25.29
C LYS A 613 -13.80 -34.59 -23.83
N ILE A 614 -14.68 -34.18 -22.93
CA ILE A 614 -15.25 -34.93 -21.79
C ILE A 614 -16.19 -33.94 -21.08
#